data_AF-A0A7Z9CR54-F1
#
_entry.id   AF-A0A7Z9CR54-F1
#
_cell.length_a   1.000
_cell.length_b   1.000
_cell.length_c   1.000
_cell.angle_alpha   90.00
_cell.angle_beta   90.00
_cell.angle_gamma   90.00
#
_symmetry.space_group_name_H-M   'P 1'
#
loop_
_entity.id
_entity.type
_entity.pdbx_description
1 polymer ?
#
loop_
_entity_poly.entity_id
_entity_poly.type
_entity_poly.pdbx_seq_one_letter_code
_entity_poly.pdbx_strand_id
1 'polypeptide(L)'
;MSTFKPLKILASRRQVLKAGLAAVTLSGIASQASAKEQPLTTSNGHRKPAAKKAGAKRVVMLDPGHGGIDTGAIGHNGSKEKHVVLAIAKTVRSILRSNGIDARLTRTGDTFIPLYDRVEIAHQHGADLFMSIHADGFTNPSAAGASVFALSNRGASSAMAKYLSDRENRADEVAGKKPPRKTICYSRCCSIWSRRTPSKTA
;
A
#
# COMPACT_ATOMS: atom_id res chain seq x y z
N MET A 1 -13.75 29.35 -79.02
CA MET A 1 -13.24 30.51 -78.26
C MET A 1 -13.52 30.30 -76.79
N SER A 2 -12.47 30.37 -75.95
CA SER A 2 -12.52 30.39 -74.48
C SER A 2 -13.08 29.10 -73.84
N THR A 3 -12.52 28.53 -72.77
CA THR A 3 -12.27 29.21 -71.49
C THR A 3 -11.29 28.37 -70.67
N PHE A 4 -10.19 28.97 -70.22
CA PHE A 4 -9.40 28.44 -69.11
C PHE A 4 -10.14 28.72 -67.78
N LYS A 5 -10.21 27.73 -66.89
CA LYS A 5 -10.46 27.94 -65.45
C LYS A 5 -9.56 27.02 -64.61
N PRO A 6 -9.15 27.46 -63.41
CA PRO A 6 -7.85 27.14 -62.82
C PRO A 6 -7.86 25.94 -61.88
N LEU A 7 -6.66 25.39 -61.64
CA LEU A 7 -6.38 24.42 -60.59
C LEU A 7 -6.52 25.05 -59.20
N LYS A 8 -7.18 24.33 -58.29
CA LYS A 8 -7.02 24.49 -56.84
C LYS A 8 -6.50 23.19 -56.25
N ILE A 9 -5.23 23.21 -55.87
CA ILE A 9 -4.69 22.32 -54.84
C ILE A 9 -5.14 22.90 -53.51
N LEU A 10 -5.65 22.06 -52.60
CA LEU A 10 -5.15 21.99 -51.23
C LEU A 10 -5.76 20.78 -50.50
N ALA A 11 -4.86 20.08 -49.84
CA ALA A 11 -5.01 18.83 -49.14
C ALA A 11 -6.18 18.83 -48.14
N SER A 12 -7.10 17.88 -48.29
CA SER A 12 -8.06 17.51 -47.26
C SER A 12 -7.53 16.31 -46.47
N ARG A 13 -7.55 16.46 -45.15
CA ARG A 13 -7.09 15.59 -44.04
C ARG A 13 -7.66 14.16 -43.99
N ARG A 14 -8.10 13.59 -45.12
CA ARG A 14 -8.80 12.29 -45.17
C ARG A 14 -8.05 11.18 -45.92
N GLN A 15 -6.81 11.42 -46.34
CA GLN A 15 -6.05 10.51 -47.22
C GLN A 15 -4.80 9.87 -46.60
N VAL A 16 -4.64 9.90 -45.27
CA VAL A 16 -3.54 9.21 -44.57
C VAL A 16 -3.90 7.77 -44.16
N LEU A 17 -5.12 7.29 -44.47
CA LEU A 17 -5.63 6.01 -43.96
C LEU A 17 -5.52 4.81 -44.91
N LYS A 18 -4.80 4.89 -46.05
CA LYS A 18 -4.73 3.78 -47.02
C LYS A 18 -3.39 3.58 -47.74
N ALA A 19 -2.27 3.68 -47.02
CA ALA A 19 -1.00 3.08 -47.42
C ALA A 19 -0.20 2.76 -46.14
N GLY A 20 0.45 1.62 -45.93
CA GLY A 20 0.79 0.57 -46.87
C GLY A 20 0.71 -0.82 -46.25
N LEU A 21 0.40 -1.75 -47.14
CA LEU A 21 0.56 -3.18 -47.02
C LEU A 21 1.95 -3.49 -47.59
N ALA A 22 2.88 -3.97 -46.77
CA ALA A 22 4.13 -4.55 -47.25
C ALA A 22 4.58 -5.65 -46.28
N ALA A 23 4.74 -6.84 -46.85
CA ALA A 23 4.97 -8.10 -46.18
C ALA A 23 6.38 -8.23 -45.59
N VAL A 24 6.48 -8.81 -44.39
CA VAL A 24 7.72 -9.45 -43.90
C VAL A 24 7.36 -10.87 -43.50
N THR A 25 7.68 -11.80 -44.40
CA THR A 25 7.76 -13.24 -44.15
C THR A 25 9.13 -13.57 -43.56
N LEU A 26 9.21 -13.72 -42.25
CA LEU A 26 10.17 -14.62 -41.60
C LEU A 26 9.44 -15.32 -40.45
N SER A 27 9.03 -16.56 -40.71
CA SER A 27 8.56 -17.49 -39.70
C SER A 27 9.72 -17.85 -38.78
N GLY A 28 9.72 -17.27 -37.58
CA GLY A 28 10.70 -17.53 -36.54
C GLY A 28 10.13 -17.22 -35.17
N ILE A 29 9.63 -18.27 -34.50
CA ILE A 29 9.43 -18.35 -33.04
C ILE A 29 8.48 -17.29 -32.46
N ALA A 30 7.20 -17.36 -32.81
CA ALA A 30 6.15 -16.91 -31.92
C ALA A 30 5.99 -17.94 -30.78
N SER A 31 6.92 -17.94 -29.83
CA SER A 31 6.65 -18.48 -28.50
C SER A 31 5.53 -17.65 -27.92
N GLN A 32 4.32 -18.22 -27.96
CA GLN A 32 3.19 -17.76 -27.19
C GLN A 32 3.63 -17.65 -25.73
N ALA A 33 3.95 -16.45 -25.28
CA ALA A 33 3.93 -16.09 -23.87
C ALA A 33 2.46 -16.00 -23.45
N SER A 34 1.77 -17.14 -23.51
CA SER A 34 0.56 -17.38 -22.76
C SER A 34 1.01 -17.52 -21.32
N ALA A 35 1.08 -16.38 -20.62
CA ALA A 35 1.16 -16.35 -19.18
C ALA A 35 -0.11 -17.04 -18.67
N LYS A 36 -0.02 -18.36 -18.49
CA LYS A 36 -1.01 -19.16 -17.80
C LYS A 36 -1.11 -18.55 -16.40
N GLU A 37 -2.15 -17.76 -16.18
CA GLU A 37 -2.52 -17.20 -14.90
C GLU A 37 -2.78 -18.40 -13.97
N GLN A 38 -1.72 -18.83 -13.28
CA GLN A 38 -1.84 -19.89 -12.31
C GLN A 38 -2.65 -19.32 -11.15
N PRO A 39 -3.71 -19.99 -10.70
CA PRO A 39 -4.44 -19.56 -9.53
C PRO A 39 -3.44 -19.56 -8.37
N LEU A 40 -3.15 -18.38 -7.81
CA LEU A 40 -2.39 -18.27 -6.58
C LEU A 40 -3.20 -18.98 -5.50
N THR A 41 -2.89 -20.25 -5.25
CA THR A 41 -3.38 -20.99 -4.10
C THR A 41 -2.72 -20.41 -2.87
N THR A 42 -3.21 -19.28 -2.38
CA THR A 42 -2.72 -18.70 -1.14
C THR A 42 -3.23 -19.57 0.00
N SER A 43 -2.39 -20.50 0.47
CA SER A 43 -2.69 -21.28 1.67
C SER A 43 -2.94 -20.32 2.82
N ASN A 44 -4.09 -20.44 3.47
CA ASN A 44 -4.57 -19.61 4.58
C ASN A 44 -3.77 -19.76 5.89
N GLY A 45 -2.57 -20.34 5.83
CA GLY A 45 -1.69 -20.54 6.98
C GLY A 45 -0.69 -19.40 7.09
N HIS A 46 -0.78 -18.61 8.15
CA HIS A 46 0.40 -17.93 8.66
C HIS A 46 1.37 -19.05 9.08
N ARG A 47 2.24 -19.49 8.16
CA ARG A 47 3.32 -20.42 8.52
C ARG A 47 4.14 -19.73 9.58
N LYS A 48 4.38 -20.42 10.70
CA LYS A 48 5.31 -19.97 11.74
C LYS A 48 6.60 -19.57 11.02
N PRO A 49 7.12 -18.33 11.19
CA PRO A 49 8.37 -17.94 10.57
C PRO A 49 9.43 -18.99 10.89
N ALA A 50 10.14 -19.46 9.87
CA ALA A 50 11.25 -20.38 10.10
C ALA A 50 12.21 -19.71 11.09
N ALA A 51 12.53 -20.39 12.20
CA ALA A 51 13.41 -19.83 13.20
C ALA A 51 14.77 -19.55 12.55
N LYS A 52 15.19 -18.27 12.54
CA LYS A 52 16.51 -17.90 12.05
C LYS A 52 17.58 -18.55 12.94
N LYS A 53 18.71 -18.94 12.34
CA LYS A 53 19.88 -19.45 13.05
C LYS A 53 20.32 -18.44 14.12
N ALA A 54 20.81 -18.94 15.26
CA ALA A 54 21.39 -18.09 16.29
C ALA A 54 22.50 -17.21 15.68
N GLY A 55 22.44 -15.90 15.93
CA GLY A 55 23.38 -14.91 15.38
C GLY A 55 22.99 -14.28 14.03
N ALA A 56 21.90 -14.72 13.38
CA ALA A 56 21.42 -14.06 12.17
C ALA A 56 20.91 -12.62 12.47
N LYS A 57 21.30 -11.66 11.62
CA LYS A 57 20.85 -10.27 11.72
C LYS A 57 19.33 -10.19 11.60
N ARG A 58 18.69 -9.56 12.58
CA ARG A 58 17.23 -9.31 12.58
C ARG A 58 16.94 -7.98 11.89
N VAL A 59 15.96 -7.99 11.00
CA VAL A 59 15.49 -6.80 10.29
C VAL A 59 14.17 -6.34 10.90
N VAL A 60 14.14 -5.10 11.38
CA VAL A 60 12.92 -4.45 11.90
C VAL A 60 12.49 -3.41 10.87
N MET A 61 11.28 -3.56 10.34
CA MET A 61 10.64 -2.56 9.50
C MET A 61 9.80 -1.64 10.38
N LEU A 62 10.10 -0.36 10.33
CA LEU A 62 9.36 0.71 11.00
C LEU A 62 8.50 1.42 9.95
N ASP A 63 7.20 1.46 10.18
CA ASP A 63 6.25 2.09 9.28
C ASP A 63 5.65 3.34 9.92
N PRO A 64 6.20 4.54 9.64
CA PRO A 64 5.54 5.77 10.08
C PRO A 64 4.24 5.97 9.27
N GLY A 65 3.10 5.94 9.97
CA GLY A 65 1.76 6.09 9.41
C GLY A 65 1.58 7.34 8.52
N HIS A 66 0.58 7.30 7.65
CA HIS A 66 0.21 8.41 6.76
C HIS A 66 1.37 8.91 5.88
N GLY A 67 1.34 10.17 5.45
CA GLY A 67 2.37 10.84 4.66
C GLY A 67 1.83 11.47 3.38
N GLY A 68 2.52 12.49 2.88
CA GLY A 68 2.13 13.22 1.67
C GLY A 68 0.74 13.83 1.83
N ILE A 69 -0.18 13.41 0.96
CA ILE A 69 -1.59 13.86 0.93
C ILE A 69 -2.39 13.42 2.17
N ASP A 70 -1.99 12.33 2.82
CA ASP A 70 -2.63 11.86 4.04
C ASP A 70 -1.94 12.47 5.26
N THR A 71 -2.64 13.38 5.95
CA THR A 71 -2.12 14.06 7.14
C THR A 71 -2.19 13.23 8.40
N GLY A 72 -3.01 12.18 8.42
CA GLY A 72 -3.50 11.53 9.63
C GLY A 72 -4.28 12.51 10.52
N ALA A 73 -4.34 12.22 11.82
CA ALA A 73 -4.94 13.08 12.81
C ALA A 73 -4.27 14.46 12.88
N ILE A 74 -5.09 15.48 13.12
CA ILE A 74 -4.64 16.86 13.34
C ILE A 74 -4.90 17.20 14.80
N GLY A 75 -3.84 17.52 15.54
CA GLY A 75 -3.93 17.94 16.93
C GLY A 75 -4.51 19.34 17.08
N HIS A 76 -4.90 19.71 18.30
CA HIS A 76 -5.52 21.00 18.61
C HIS A 76 -4.71 22.21 18.11
N ASN A 77 -3.37 22.14 18.23
CA ASN A 77 -2.45 23.20 17.80
C ASN A 77 -2.01 23.09 16.33
N GLY A 78 -2.68 22.25 15.52
CA GLY A 78 -2.36 22.04 14.11
C GLY A 78 -1.20 21.08 13.83
N SER A 79 -0.71 20.35 14.85
CA SER A 79 0.26 19.28 14.65
C SER A 79 -0.35 18.18 13.79
N LYS A 80 0.38 17.71 12.78
CA LYS A 80 -0.07 16.64 11.89
C LYS A 80 0.60 15.33 12.28
N GLU A 81 -0.19 14.29 12.48
CA GLU A 81 0.26 12.96 12.84
C GLU A 81 1.42 12.49 11.96
N LYS A 82 1.30 12.64 10.63
CA LYS A 82 2.33 12.23 9.67
C LYS A 82 3.75 12.73 9.96
N HIS A 83 3.88 13.91 10.58
CA HIS A 83 5.18 14.51 10.93
C HIS A 83 5.68 13.97 12.27
N VAL A 84 4.79 13.86 13.25
CA VAL A 84 5.10 13.33 14.59
C VAL A 84 5.59 11.88 14.48
N VAL A 85 4.84 11.03 13.77
CA VAL A 85 5.18 9.61 13.64
C VAL A 85 6.46 9.38 12.83
N LEU A 86 6.75 10.23 11.84
CA LEU A 86 8.02 10.17 11.09
C LEU A 86 9.21 10.53 11.98
N ALA A 87 9.06 11.55 12.83
CA ALA A 87 10.10 11.94 13.79
C ALA A 87 10.36 10.80 14.79
N ILE A 88 9.30 10.24 15.38
CA ILE A 88 9.40 9.09 16.29
C ILE A 88 10.08 7.90 15.60
N ALA A 89 9.66 7.54 14.39
CA ALA A 89 10.24 6.40 13.66
C ALA A 89 11.74 6.60 13.37
N LYS A 90 12.18 7.83 13.05
CA LYS A 90 13.60 8.15 12.87
C LYS A 90 14.40 7.99 14.17
N THR A 91 13.85 8.45 15.30
CA THR A 91 14.46 8.28 16.63
C THR A 91 14.57 6.81 17.00
N VAL A 92 13.48 6.05 16.88
CA VAL A 92 13.45 4.60 17.13
C VAL A 92 14.46 3.87 16.25
N ARG A 93 14.54 4.21 14.96
CA ARG A 93 15.55 3.66 14.04
C ARG A 93 16.97 3.90 14.54
N SER A 94 17.27 5.11 15.01
CA SER A 94 18.59 5.47 15.53
C SER A 94 18.96 4.61 16.74
N ILE A 95 18.03 4.49 17.70
CA ILE A 95 18.21 3.68 18.91
C ILE A 95 18.39 2.20 18.57
N LEU A 96 17.58 1.65 17.67
CA LEU A 96 17.73 0.24 17.26
C LEU A 96 19.09 -0.01 16.59
N ARG A 97 19.51 0.89 15.69
CA ARG A 97 20.80 0.76 15.00
C ARG A 97 21.99 0.91 15.94
N SER A 98 21.94 1.78 16.95
CA SER A 98 23.00 1.89 17.96
C SER A 98 23.12 0.62 18.81
N ASN A 99 22.07 -0.20 18.88
CA ASN A 99 22.03 -1.50 19.55
C ASN A 99 22.25 -2.68 18.58
N GLY A 100 22.78 -2.44 17.37
CA GLY A 100 23.13 -3.49 16.41
C GLY A 100 21.96 -4.12 15.64
N ILE A 101 20.75 -3.55 15.72
CA ILE A 101 19.56 -4.06 15.02
C ILE A 101 19.42 -3.37 13.64
N ASP A 102 19.13 -4.15 12.59
CA ASP A 102 18.87 -3.59 11.25
C ASP A 102 17.47 -2.98 11.19
N ALA A 103 17.35 -1.71 11.56
CA ALA A 103 16.10 -0.98 11.45
C ALA A 103 15.99 -0.22 10.11
N ARG A 104 14.87 -0.41 9.41
CA ARG A 104 14.53 0.21 8.12
C ARG A 104 13.18 0.94 8.23
N LEU A 105 12.93 1.89 7.32
CA LEU A 105 11.68 2.65 7.30
C LEU A 105 10.94 2.35 6.00
N THR A 106 9.60 2.28 6.02
CA THR A 106 8.78 2.24 4.79
C THR A 106 8.88 3.56 4.01
N ARG A 107 8.94 4.70 4.71
CA ARG A 107 9.23 6.03 4.15
C ARG A 107 10.25 6.81 4.98
N THR A 108 11.09 7.59 4.32
CA THR A 108 12.11 8.45 4.95
C THR A 108 11.73 9.94 4.93
N GLY A 109 10.77 10.31 4.08
CA GLY A 109 10.26 11.67 3.90
C GLY A 109 8.73 11.76 4.01
N ASP A 110 8.20 12.92 3.64
CA ASP A 110 6.76 13.19 3.64
C ASP A 110 6.10 12.72 2.33
N THR A 111 6.00 11.41 2.17
CA THR A 111 5.44 10.76 0.98
C THR A 111 4.31 9.82 1.38
N PHE A 112 3.23 9.83 0.61
CA PHE A 112 2.15 8.86 0.79
C PHE A 112 2.56 7.50 0.26
N ILE A 113 2.39 6.45 1.07
CA ILE A 113 2.54 5.05 0.66
C ILE A 113 1.21 4.34 0.96
N PRO A 114 0.57 3.70 -0.04
CA PRO A 114 -0.62 2.88 0.18
C PRO A 114 -0.37 1.76 1.19
N LEU A 115 -1.39 1.38 1.95
CA LEU A 115 -1.27 0.38 3.01
C LEU A 115 -0.70 -0.95 2.52
N TYR A 116 -1.08 -1.38 1.31
CA TYR A 116 -0.55 -2.59 0.69
C TYR A 116 0.95 -2.50 0.43
N ASP A 117 1.40 -1.39 -0.15
CA ASP A 117 2.80 -1.19 -0.53
C ASP A 117 3.71 -1.17 0.70
N ARG A 118 3.21 -0.69 1.86
CA ARG A 118 3.96 -0.71 3.14
C ARG A 118 4.32 -2.13 3.58
N VAL A 119 3.37 -3.05 3.48
CA VAL A 119 3.58 -4.46 3.81
C VAL A 119 4.53 -5.12 2.80
N GLU A 120 4.37 -4.77 1.52
CA GLU A 120 5.23 -5.31 0.46
C GLU A 120 6.69 -4.85 0.62
N ILE A 121 6.94 -3.59 0.96
CA ILE A 121 8.28 -3.07 1.30
C ILE A 121 8.90 -3.89 2.46
N ALA A 122 8.11 -4.24 3.47
CA ALA A 122 8.58 -5.07 4.58
C ALA A 122 8.99 -6.47 4.13
N HIS A 123 8.17 -7.12 3.29
CA HIS A 123 8.48 -8.43 2.72
C HIS A 123 9.73 -8.40 1.83
N GLN A 124 9.85 -7.40 0.97
CA GLN A 124 11.01 -7.22 0.08
C GLN A 124 12.32 -7.04 0.85
N HIS A 125 12.25 -6.43 2.03
CA HIS A 125 13.40 -6.29 2.93
C HIS A 125 13.64 -7.50 3.85
N GLY A 126 12.81 -8.54 3.77
CA GLY A 126 12.91 -9.72 4.64
C GLY A 126 12.76 -9.37 6.11
N ALA A 127 11.86 -8.43 6.44
CA ALA A 127 11.62 -7.97 7.79
C ALA A 127 11.13 -9.11 8.69
N ASP A 128 11.76 -9.25 9.86
CA ASP A 128 11.37 -10.19 10.91
C ASP A 128 10.27 -9.62 11.81
N LEU A 129 10.24 -8.29 11.92
CA LEU A 129 9.25 -7.54 12.67
C LEU A 129 8.80 -6.34 11.83
N PHE A 130 7.50 -6.16 11.75
CA PHE A 130 6.88 -4.96 11.20
C PHE A 130 6.21 -4.20 12.34
N MET A 131 6.56 -2.93 12.50
CA MET A 131 6.00 -2.06 13.54
C MET A 131 5.48 -0.77 12.89
N SER A 132 4.16 -0.64 12.83
CA SER A 132 3.53 0.62 12.43
C SER A 132 3.45 1.57 13.61
N ILE A 133 3.75 2.85 13.37
CA ILE A 133 3.78 3.92 14.37
C ILE A 133 2.73 4.95 13.98
N HIS A 134 1.75 5.14 14.87
CA HIS A 134 0.65 6.09 14.74
C HIS A 134 0.56 6.98 15.99
N ALA A 135 -0.09 8.13 15.85
CA ALA A 135 -0.43 9.06 16.92
C ALA A 135 -1.90 9.46 16.74
N ASP A 136 -2.77 8.45 16.85
CA ASP A 136 -4.20 8.56 16.57
C ASP A 136 -4.89 9.66 17.38
N GLY A 137 -5.85 10.35 16.76
CA GLY A 137 -6.74 11.30 17.45
C GLY A 137 -8.10 10.70 17.81
N PHE A 138 -8.66 11.00 18.98
CA PHE A 138 -10.04 10.63 19.33
C PHE A 138 -10.93 11.86 19.49
N THR A 139 -12.25 11.69 19.38
CA THR A 139 -13.21 12.81 19.45
C THR A 139 -13.30 13.41 20.85
N ASN A 140 -13.08 12.60 21.88
CA ASN A 140 -12.99 13.07 23.26
C ASN A 140 -11.54 13.51 23.58
N PRO A 141 -11.28 14.79 23.90
CA PRO A 141 -9.95 15.28 24.21
C PRO A 141 -9.35 14.70 25.51
N SER A 142 -10.15 14.09 26.38
CA SER A 142 -9.63 13.41 27.57
C SER A 142 -9.04 12.03 27.30
N ALA A 143 -9.21 11.48 26.09
CA ALA A 143 -8.61 10.20 25.71
C ALA A 143 -7.11 10.40 25.41
N ALA A 144 -6.25 9.87 26.27
CA ALA A 144 -4.80 9.96 26.15
C ALA A 144 -4.10 8.69 26.63
N GLY A 145 -2.86 8.47 26.19
CA GLY A 145 -2.02 7.35 26.58
C GLY A 145 -1.37 6.62 25.41
N ALA A 146 -0.36 5.80 25.69
CA ALA A 146 0.25 4.91 24.71
C ALA A 146 -0.54 3.59 24.62
N SER A 147 -0.70 3.07 23.42
CA SER A 147 -1.37 1.78 23.18
C SER A 147 -0.61 0.96 22.14
N VAL A 148 -0.72 -0.36 22.25
CA VAL A 148 -0.11 -1.31 21.31
C VAL A 148 -1.19 -2.24 20.79
N PHE A 149 -1.25 -2.37 19.48
CA PHE A 149 -2.23 -3.17 18.77
C PHE A 149 -1.51 -4.30 18.03
N ALA A 150 -2.04 -5.52 18.15
CA ALA A 150 -1.57 -6.67 17.40
C ALA A 150 -2.71 -7.22 16.54
N LEU A 151 -2.37 -7.78 15.39
CA LEU A 151 -3.37 -8.27 14.44
C LEU A 151 -4.26 -9.35 15.08
N SER A 152 -5.58 -9.13 15.05
CA SER A 152 -6.57 -10.11 15.49
C SER A 152 -7.46 -10.55 14.33
N ASN A 153 -7.41 -11.85 14.00
CA ASN A 153 -8.34 -12.45 13.04
C ASN A 153 -9.75 -12.69 13.63
N ARG A 154 -9.96 -12.40 14.92
CA ARG A 154 -11.21 -12.66 15.67
C ARG A 154 -11.98 -11.39 16.06
N GLY A 155 -11.53 -10.22 15.60
CA GLY A 155 -12.16 -8.93 15.87
C GLY A 155 -11.45 -8.11 16.95
N ALA A 156 -11.94 -6.89 17.17
CA ALA A 156 -11.41 -5.92 18.13
C ALA A 156 -11.62 -6.32 19.58
N SER A 157 -10.59 -6.09 20.40
CA SER A 157 -10.64 -6.29 21.85
C SER A 157 -11.52 -5.25 22.55
N SER A 158 -11.80 -4.11 21.91
CA SER A 158 -12.68 -3.06 22.42
C SER A 158 -13.33 -2.24 21.30
N ALA A 159 -14.38 -1.48 21.63
CA ALA A 159 -15.00 -0.53 20.70
C ALA A 159 -14.01 0.54 20.21
N MET A 160 -13.12 1.00 21.10
CA MET A 160 -12.05 1.95 20.76
C MET A 160 -11.08 1.34 19.73
N ALA A 161 -10.61 0.11 19.98
CA ALA A 161 -9.72 -0.60 19.05
C ALA A 161 -10.38 -0.81 17.67
N LYS A 162 -11.70 -1.06 17.66
CA LYS A 162 -12.47 -1.15 16.42
C LYS A 162 -12.53 0.18 15.67
N TYR A 163 -12.84 1.27 16.37
CA TYR A 163 -12.94 2.59 15.77
C TYR A 163 -11.61 3.03 15.15
N LEU A 164 -10.51 2.88 15.89
CA LEU A 164 -9.17 3.24 15.42
C LEU A 164 -8.79 2.44 14.18
N SER A 165 -8.96 1.12 14.23
CA SER A 165 -8.75 0.26 13.06
C SER A 165 -9.52 0.68 11.83
N ASP A 166 -10.81 0.95 11.99
CA ASP A 166 -11.65 1.31 10.86
C ASP A 166 -11.18 2.65 10.26
N ARG A 167 -10.63 3.57 11.04
CA ARG A 167 -10.01 4.79 10.51
C ARG A 167 -8.68 4.52 9.81
N GLU A 168 -7.77 3.78 10.44
CA GLU A 168 -6.45 3.52 9.86
C GLU A 168 -6.53 2.73 8.55
N ASN A 169 -7.49 1.79 8.44
CA ASN A 169 -7.72 1.04 7.21
C ASN A 169 -8.30 1.90 6.06
N ARG A 170 -8.80 3.11 6.34
CA ARG A 170 -9.33 4.05 5.34
C ARG A 170 -8.28 5.03 4.82
N ALA A 171 -7.02 4.95 5.27
CA ALA A 171 -5.94 5.83 4.79
C ALA A 171 -5.81 5.84 3.25
N ASP A 172 -6.02 4.70 2.60
CA ASP A 172 -5.97 4.58 1.14
C ASP A 172 -7.11 5.33 0.42
N GLU A 173 -8.24 5.58 1.10
CA GLU A 173 -9.37 6.33 0.54
C GLU A 173 -9.02 7.80 0.30
N VAL A 174 -8.10 8.37 1.10
CA VAL A 174 -7.59 9.75 0.92
C VAL A 174 -6.88 9.92 -0.42
N ALA A 175 -6.28 8.85 -0.94
CA ALA A 175 -5.62 8.81 -2.23
C ALA A 175 -6.54 8.41 -3.40
N GLY A 176 -7.83 8.16 -3.15
CA GLY A 176 -8.77 7.63 -4.14
C GLY A 176 -8.47 6.20 -4.59
N LYS A 177 -7.54 5.49 -3.94
CA LYS A 177 -7.16 4.12 -4.29
C LYS A 177 -7.97 3.15 -3.44
N LYS A 178 -8.84 2.35 -4.06
CA LYS A 178 -9.43 1.20 -3.37
C LYS A 178 -8.40 0.07 -3.32
N PRO A 179 -8.24 -0.60 -2.19
CA PRO A 179 -7.33 -1.72 -2.13
C PRO A 179 -7.80 -2.92 -2.96
N PRO A 180 -6.88 -3.75 -3.48
CA PRO A 180 -7.22 -4.93 -4.28
C PRO A 180 -7.97 -5.98 -3.44
N ARG A 181 -9.13 -6.43 -3.95
CA ARG A 181 -10.07 -7.33 -3.24
C ARG A 181 -9.60 -8.79 -3.07
N LYS A 182 -8.45 -9.22 -3.61
CA LYS A 182 -8.14 -10.65 -3.83
C LYS A 182 -6.74 -11.07 -3.42
N THR A 183 -6.36 -10.88 -2.16
CA THR A 183 -5.29 -11.71 -1.56
C THR A 183 -5.63 -12.00 -0.10
N ILE A 184 -5.64 -13.26 0.29
CA ILE A 184 -5.99 -13.70 1.65
C ILE A 184 -5.10 -13.05 2.73
N CYS A 185 -3.82 -12.82 2.42
CA CYS A 185 -2.87 -12.15 3.31
C CYS A 185 -3.21 -10.67 3.52
N TYR A 186 -3.67 -10.01 2.44
CA TYR A 186 -4.15 -8.62 2.41
C TYR A 186 -5.42 -8.45 3.25
N SER A 187 -6.36 -9.40 3.16
CA SER A 187 -7.62 -9.40 3.91
C SER A 187 -7.49 -9.67 5.42
N ARG A 188 -6.26 -9.83 5.93
CA ARG A 188 -6.00 -9.99 7.37
C ARG A 188 -5.12 -8.86 7.85
N CYS A 189 -4.00 -8.59 7.17
CA CYS A 189 -3.09 -7.54 7.60
C CYS A 189 -3.57 -6.09 7.33
N CYS A 190 -4.54 -5.88 6.43
CA CYS A 190 -5.22 -4.57 6.21
C CYS A 190 -6.72 -4.59 6.55
N SER A 191 -7.30 -5.75 6.87
CA SER A 191 -8.70 -5.82 7.38
C SER A 191 -8.75 -5.69 8.90
N ILE A 192 -7.85 -4.87 9.44
CA ILE A 192 -7.10 -5.11 10.68
C ILE A 192 -8.02 -5.40 11.88
N TRP A 193 -9.26 -4.91 11.90
CA TRP A 193 -10.18 -5.20 13.01
C TRP A 193 -11.69 -5.23 12.67
N SER A 194 -12.07 -5.39 11.40
CA SER A 194 -13.44 -5.06 10.94
C SER A 194 -14.39 -6.22 10.61
N ARG A 195 -14.17 -7.45 11.09
CA ARG A 195 -15.24 -8.46 10.93
C ARG A 195 -16.43 -8.13 11.83
N ARG A 196 -17.52 -7.72 11.19
CA ARG A 196 -18.88 -7.64 11.72
C ARG A 196 -19.23 -9.02 12.31
N THR A 197 -19.55 -9.10 13.59
CA THR A 197 -20.27 -10.27 14.12
C THR A 197 -21.59 -10.35 13.33
N PRO A 198 -21.98 -11.51 12.79
CA PRO A 198 -23.31 -11.62 12.21
C PRO A 198 -24.30 -11.39 13.35
N SER A 199 -25.17 -10.39 13.19
CA SER A 199 -26.37 -10.28 14.01
C SER A 199 -27.14 -11.59 13.84
N LYS A 200 -27.19 -12.41 14.88
CA LYS A 200 -28.24 -13.40 14.99
C LYS A 200 -29.52 -12.61 15.15
N THR A 201 -30.24 -12.42 14.05
CA THR A 201 -31.69 -12.23 14.11
C THR A 201 -32.26 -13.49 14.74
N ALA A 202 -32.77 -13.33 15.96
CA ALA A 202 -33.84 -14.16 16.49
C ALA A 202 -35.15 -13.41 16.24
#